data_AF-A0AAE6C5Y1-F1
#
_entry.id   AF-A0AAE6C5Y1-F1
#
_cell.length_a   1.000
_cell.length_b   1.000
_cell.length_c   1.000
_cell.angle_alpha   90.00
_cell.angle_beta   90.00
_cell.angle_gamma   90.00
#
_symmetry.space_group_name_H-M   'P 1'
#
loop_
_entity.id
_entity.type
_entity.pdbx_description
1 polymer ?
#
loop_
_entity_poly.entity_id
_entity_poly.type
_entity_poly.pdbx_seq_one_letter_code
_entity_poly.pdbx_strand_id
1 'polypeptide(L)'
;MEAGRLYGIGDLRAAEALLLAERQSDQDLSSRLRVQSRKEIAWAKTRNEEWSPLLLLADGLRLDDADTFRWTPEGAADFVIVSGEKTLNVQCTMAYDEPEDAAYSSGHLHHLEMKHQRENGFYFGGGRISEPTVRDVAEQLTTWRAGIASAVRTKLSNTNYVGQELDLLVYARMCSFDLVDFSLTEVVAPALDAIGKADWGRLFANIYVVDNGEFVRVARD
;
A
#
# COMPACT_ATOMS: atom_id res chain seq x y z
N MET A 1 16.97 -2.90 0.55
CA MET A 1 17.18 -3.71 -0.66
C MET A 1 17.68 -2.82 -1.78
N GLU A 2 18.44 -3.38 -2.71
CA GLU A 2 19.05 -2.70 -3.85
C GLU A 2 18.19 -2.93 -5.11
N ALA A 3 17.98 -1.89 -5.90
CA ALA A 3 17.21 -2.00 -7.15
C ALA A 3 17.90 -2.95 -8.13
N GLY A 4 17.11 -3.73 -8.88
CA GLY A 4 17.59 -4.65 -9.91
C GLY A 4 18.20 -5.96 -9.39
N ARG A 5 18.52 -6.05 -8.10
CA ARG A 5 19.04 -7.27 -7.47
C ARG A 5 17.91 -8.27 -7.21
N LEU A 6 18.23 -9.55 -7.39
CA LEU A 6 17.33 -10.66 -7.07
C LEU A 6 17.45 -11.01 -5.58
N TYR A 7 16.31 -11.14 -4.92
CA TYR A 7 16.19 -11.51 -3.51
C TYR A 7 15.19 -12.66 -3.35
N GLY A 8 15.32 -13.46 -2.30
CA GLY A 8 14.29 -14.41 -1.88
C GLY A 8 13.19 -13.71 -1.08
N ILE A 9 11.97 -14.24 -1.12
CA ILE A 9 10.88 -13.80 -0.23
C ILE A 9 11.27 -14.03 1.25
N GLY A 10 12.03 -15.09 1.53
CA GLY A 10 12.60 -15.33 2.87
C GLY A 10 13.53 -14.20 3.34
N ASP A 11 14.30 -13.58 2.44
CA ASP A 11 15.15 -12.44 2.78
C ASP A 11 14.31 -11.22 3.18
N LEU A 12 13.18 -11.00 2.51
CA LEU A 12 12.23 -9.93 2.84
C LEU A 12 11.60 -10.15 4.22
N ARG A 13 11.12 -11.36 4.49
CA ARG A 13 10.57 -11.75 5.80
C ARG A 13 11.58 -11.58 6.91
N ALA A 14 12.81 -12.05 6.71
CA ALA A 14 13.89 -11.92 7.69
C ALA A 14 14.25 -10.45 7.97
N ALA A 15 14.36 -9.63 6.91
CA ALA A 15 14.66 -8.20 7.05
C ALA A 15 13.56 -7.45 7.82
N GLU A 16 12.28 -7.74 7.54
CA GLU A 16 11.15 -7.12 8.25
C GLU A 16 11.04 -7.59 9.70
N ALA A 17 11.35 -8.86 10.00
CA ALA A 17 11.41 -9.37 11.37
C ALA A 17 12.52 -8.71 12.20
N LEU A 18 13.71 -8.54 11.62
CA LEU A 18 14.81 -7.80 12.26
C LEU A 18 14.43 -6.34 12.52
N LEU A 19 13.85 -5.67 11.51
CA LEU A 19 13.40 -4.28 11.65
C LEU A 19 12.32 -4.14 12.73
N LEU A 20 11.40 -5.10 12.84
CA LEU A 20 10.40 -5.09 13.91
C LEU A 20 11.05 -5.14 15.29
N ALA A 21 12.03 -6.03 15.49
CA ALA A 21 12.76 -6.14 16.76
C ALA A 21 13.54 -4.85 17.09
N GLU A 22 14.17 -4.23 16.10
CA GLU A 22 14.84 -2.93 16.28
C GLU A 22 13.84 -1.83 16.66
N ARG A 23 12.69 -1.76 16.00
CA ARG A 23 11.65 -0.76 16.31
C ARG A 23 11.05 -0.93 17.70
N GLN A 24 10.95 -2.17 18.19
CA GLN A 24 10.47 -2.48 19.53
C GLN A 24 11.49 -2.10 20.61
N SER A 25 12.78 -2.09 20.28
CA SER A 25 13.87 -1.73 21.20
C SER A 25 14.32 -0.27 21.09
N ASP A 26 14.05 0.42 19.97
CA ASP A 26 14.39 1.82 19.72
C ASP A 26 13.15 2.65 19.32
N GLN A 27 12.65 3.42 20.27
CA GLN A 27 11.49 4.30 20.08
C GLN A 27 11.77 5.47 19.12
N ASP A 28 13.00 6.00 19.08
CA ASP A 28 13.34 7.09 18.14
C ASP A 28 13.35 6.55 16.71
N LEU A 29 13.99 5.40 16.48
CA LEU A 29 13.95 4.71 15.20
C LEU A 29 12.51 4.46 14.75
N SER A 30 11.67 3.89 15.62
CA SER A 30 10.26 3.64 15.29
C SER A 30 9.51 4.94 14.95
N SER A 31 9.81 6.04 15.63
CA SER A 31 9.13 7.33 15.39
C SER A 31 9.55 7.94 14.06
N ARG A 32 10.85 7.98 13.75
CA ARG A 32 11.36 8.48 12.46
C ARG A 32 10.86 7.66 11.28
N LEU A 33 10.78 6.34 11.44
CA LEU A 33 10.32 5.45 10.39
C LEU A 33 8.84 5.66 10.04
N ARG A 34 7.99 6.05 11.02
CA ARG A 34 6.58 6.39 10.80
C ARG A 34 6.42 7.65 9.94
N VAL A 35 7.33 8.62 10.03
CA VAL A 35 7.28 9.88 9.26
C VAL A 35 7.44 9.66 7.75
N GLN A 36 8.00 8.53 7.32
CA GLN A 36 8.22 8.16 5.90
C GLN A 36 9.09 9.18 5.13
N SER A 37 9.92 9.96 5.83
CA SER A 37 10.77 10.97 5.22
C SER A 37 12.12 10.40 4.81
N ARG A 38 12.45 10.50 3.51
CA ARG A 38 13.80 10.17 2.99
C ARG A 38 14.92 11.00 3.63
N LYS A 39 14.60 12.16 4.23
CA LYS A 39 15.58 12.99 4.94
C LYS A 39 15.93 12.43 6.31
N GLU A 40 15.00 11.72 6.96
CA GLU A 40 15.24 11.12 8.27
C GLU A 40 15.85 9.73 8.14
N ILE A 41 15.28 8.92 7.24
CA ILE A 41 15.76 7.58 6.91
C ILE A 41 15.61 7.43 5.40
N ALA A 42 16.73 7.32 4.68
CA ALA A 42 16.76 7.34 3.21
C ALA A 42 15.80 6.30 2.58
N TRP A 43 15.66 5.13 3.21
CA TRP A 43 14.85 4.02 2.72
C TRP A 43 13.44 3.95 3.34
N ALA A 44 13.07 4.83 4.28
CA ALA A 44 11.79 4.71 5.01
C ALA A 44 10.56 4.78 4.10
N LYS A 45 10.56 5.71 3.14
CA LYS A 45 9.46 5.86 2.18
C LYS A 45 9.28 4.57 1.37
N THR A 46 10.36 4.11 0.75
CA THR A 46 10.39 2.88 -0.06
C THR A 46 9.96 1.66 0.74
N ARG A 47 10.48 1.48 1.97
CA ARG A 47 10.06 0.36 2.82
C ARG A 47 8.55 0.41 3.09
N ASN A 48 8.00 1.57 3.42
CA ASN A 48 6.61 1.68 3.81
C ASN A 48 5.62 1.63 2.64
N GLU A 49 6.01 2.12 1.46
CA GLU A 49 5.12 2.22 0.29
C GLU A 49 5.30 1.06 -0.71
N GLU A 50 6.40 0.31 -0.62
CA GLU A 50 6.72 -0.74 -1.60
C GLU A 50 7.08 -2.07 -0.93
N TRP A 51 8.11 -2.14 -0.07
CA TRP A 51 8.57 -3.42 0.48
C TRP A 51 7.59 -4.05 1.49
N SER A 52 7.00 -3.23 2.36
CA SER A 52 5.99 -3.71 3.32
C SER A 52 4.72 -4.21 2.61
N PRO A 53 4.18 -3.53 1.59
CA PRO A 53 3.13 -4.09 0.73
C PRO A 53 3.51 -5.37 0.02
N LEU A 54 4.73 -5.46 -0.51
CA LEU A 54 5.21 -6.68 -1.17
C LEU A 54 5.19 -7.87 -0.22
N LEU A 55 5.58 -7.67 1.05
CA LEU A 55 5.51 -8.74 2.05
C LEU A 55 4.06 -9.21 2.27
N LEU A 56 3.11 -8.29 2.42
CA LEU A 56 1.69 -8.62 2.57
C LEU A 56 1.13 -9.34 1.33
N LEU A 57 1.54 -8.92 0.14
CA LEU A 57 1.20 -9.59 -1.11
C LEU A 57 1.76 -11.02 -1.13
N ALA A 58 3.04 -11.18 -0.77
CA ALA A 58 3.70 -12.48 -0.74
C ALA A 58 3.00 -13.44 0.22
N ASP A 59 2.61 -12.97 1.40
CA ASP A 59 1.87 -13.77 2.38
C ASP A 59 0.45 -14.10 1.88
N GLY A 60 -0.25 -13.13 1.28
CA GLY A 60 -1.58 -13.33 0.70
C GLY A 60 -1.60 -14.32 -0.48
N LEU A 61 -0.54 -14.30 -1.30
CA LEU A 61 -0.30 -15.28 -2.37
C LEU A 61 0.29 -16.60 -1.89
N ARG A 62 0.68 -16.69 -0.60
CA ARG A 62 1.36 -17.84 0.00
C ARG A 62 2.64 -18.22 -0.72
N LEU A 63 3.45 -17.21 -1.07
CA LEU A 63 4.77 -17.42 -1.67
C LEU A 63 5.72 -18.08 -0.67
N ASP A 64 6.50 -19.01 -1.16
CA ASP A 64 7.51 -19.73 -0.38
C ASP A 64 8.74 -18.84 -0.17
N ASP A 65 9.53 -19.11 0.88
CA ASP A 65 10.75 -18.35 1.16
C ASP A 65 11.77 -18.41 0.00
N ALA A 66 11.73 -19.51 -0.77
CA ALA A 66 12.57 -19.76 -1.93
C ALA A 66 12.09 -19.05 -3.21
N ASP A 67 10.84 -18.56 -3.24
CA ASP A 67 10.37 -17.71 -4.32
C ASP A 67 11.20 -16.43 -4.35
N THR A 68 11.37 -15.87 -5.54
CA THR A 68 12.28 -14.73 -5.72
C THR A 68 11.55 -13.52 -6.24
N PHE A 69 12.11 -12.35 -5.97
CA PHE A 69 11.65 -11.12 -6.57
C PHE A 69 12.82 -10.20 -6.92
N ARG A 70 12.57 -9.32 -7.88
CA ARG A 70 13.43 -8.19 -8.21
C ARG A 70 12.63 -6.91 -8.01
N TRP A 71 13.18 -5.97 -7.26
CA TRP A 71 12.61 -4.63 -7.11
C TRP A 71 13.13 -3.69 -8.20
N THR A 72 12.24 -3.11 -8.98
CA THR A 72 12.50 -2.30 -10.18
C THR A 72 11.71 -0.99 -10.15
N PRO A 73 12.03 -0.04 -9.24
CA PRO A 73 11.22 1.15 -8.99
C PRO A 73 11.13 2.15 -10.16
N GLU A 74 11.98 1.99 -11.18
CA GLU A 74 11.97 2.81 -12.40
C GLU A 74 11.36 2.07 -13.61
N GLY A 75 10.97 0.80 -13.43
CA GLY A 75 10.37 -0.04 -14.46
C GLY A 75 8.87 0.20 -14.62
N ALA A 76 8.26 -0.46 -15.60
CA ALA A 76 6.80 -0.50 -15.75
C ALA A 76 6.12 -1.31 -14.64
N ALA A 77 6.85 -2.26 -14.05
CA ALA A 77 6.50 -2.95 -12.83
C ALA A 77 7.49 -2.54 -11.73
N ASP A 78 6.99 -2.28 -10.53
CA ASP A 78 7.83 -2.04 -9.36
C ASP A 78 8.47 -3.34 -8.85
N PHE A 79 7.84 -4.49 -9.11
CA PHE A 79 8.34 -5.80 -8.73
C PHE A 79 8.14 -6.83 -9.85
N VAL A 80 9.15 -7.68 -10.02
CA VAL A 80 9.04 -8.91 -10.82
C VAL A 80 9.23 -10.09 -9.88
N ILE A 81 8.17 -10.87 -9.66
CA ILE A 81 8.15 -12.02 -8.74
C ILE A 81 8.17 -13.30 -9.56
N VAL A 82 9.03 -14.24 -9.19
CA VAL A 82 9.11 -15.58 -9.80
C VAL A 82 8.80 -16.63 -8.75
N SER A 83 7.76 -17.42 -9.00
CA SER A 83 7.33 -18.54 -8.16
C SER A 83 7.04 -19.75 -9.03
N GLY A 84 7.89 -20.78 -8.93
CA GLY A 84 7.89 -21.91 -9.86
C GLY A 84 8.02 -21.47 -11.32
N GLU A 85 7.06 -21.86 -12.16
CA GLU A 85 7.01 -21.49 -13.60
C GLU A 85 6.28 -20.16 -13.86
N LYS A 86 5.78 -19.49 -12.81
CA LYS A 86 5.01 -18.25 -12.95
C LYS A 86 5.89 -17.03 -12.70
N THR A 87 5.69 -16.01 -13.52
CA THR A 87 6.25 -14.67 -13.31
C THR A 87 5.10 -13.67 -13.16
N LEU A 88 5.14 -12.85 -12.11
CA LEU A 88 4.19 -11.77 -11.87
C LEU A 88 4.92 -10.44 -12.00
N ASN A 89 4.42 -9.56 -12.87
CA ASN A 89 4.91 -8.19 -13.01
C ASN A 89 3.95 -7.28 -12.25
N VAL A 90 4.36 -6.78 -11.09
CA VAL A 90 3.48 -6.08 -10.15
C VAL A 90 3.83 -4.60 -10.09
N GLN A 91 2.86 -3.75 -10.37
CA GLN A 91 2.91 -2.32 -10.05
C GLN A 91 2.32 -2.08 -8.67
N CYS A 92 2.95 -1.25 -7.84
CA CYS A 92 2.49 -0.89 -6.50
C CYS A 92 1.89 0.53 -6.47
N THR A 93 0.89 0.73 -5.61
CA THR A 93 0.34 2.04 -5.26
C THR A 93 -0.20 2.04 -3.83
N MET A 94 -0.27 3.23 -3.24
CA MET A 94 -0.92 3.47 -1.95
C MET A 94 -2.35 3.93 -2.16
N ALA A 95 -3.25 3.57 -1.25
CA ALA A 95 -4.56 4.17 -1.06
C ALA A 95 -4.71 4.64 0.39
N TYR A 96 -5.48 5.71 0.60
CA TYR A 96 -5.76 6.34 1.88
C TYR A 96 -7.26 6.68 1.97
N ASP A 97 -7.75 7.05 3.15
CA ASP A 97 -9.07 7.67 3.29
C ASP A 97 -9.09 9.04 2.60
N GLU A 98 -9.96 9.24 1.59
CA GLU A 98 -10.04 10.50 0.83
C GLU A 98 -11.36 11.24 1.12
N PRO A 99 -11.43 12.07 2.19
CA PRO A 99 -12.56 12.96 2.41
C PRO A 99 -12.58 14.11 1.39
N GLU A 100 -13.76 14.53 0.95
CA GLU A 100 -13.95 15.57 -0.09
C GLU A 100 -13.27 16.91 0.27
N ASP A 101 -13.18 17.23 1.56
CA ASP A 101 -12.55 18.45 2.09
C ASP A 101 -11.02 18.38 2.23
N ALA A 102 -10.39 17.22 1.93
CA ALA A 102 -8.94 17.06 2.02
C ALA A 102 -8.25 17.78 0.85
N ALA A 103 -7.98 19.07 1.03
CA ALA A 103 -7.30 19.92 0.04
C ALA A 103 -5.82 19.56 -0.26
N TYR A 104 -5.33 18.38 0.16
CA TYR A 104 -3.93 17.98 0.05
C TYR A 104 -3.77 16.61 -0.61
N SER A 105 -2.67 16.42 -1.35
CA SER A 105 -2.30 15.13 -1.91
C SER A 105 -2.06 14.10 -0.80
N SER A 106 -2.70 12.94 -0.92
CA SER A 106 -2.88 11.92 0.12
C SER A 106 -1.61 11.53 0.91
N GLY A 107 -0.47 11.33 0.25
CA GLY A 107 0.81 11.04 0.92
C GLY A 107 1.41 12.23 1.69
N HIS A 108 1.10 13.47 1.28
CA HIS A 108 1.57 14.67 1.97
C HIS A 108 0.85 14.84 3.31
N LEU A 109 -0.44 14.55 3.35
CA LEU A 109 -1.28 14.66 4.54
C LEU A 109 -0.83 13.66 5.62
N HIS A 110 -0.63 12.39 5.25
CA HIS A 110 -0.10 11.38 6.17
C HIS A 110 1.29 11.77 6.74
N HIS A 111 2.19 12.28 5.91
CA HIS A 111 3.51 12.74 6.35
C HIS A 111 3.43 13.86 7.40
N LEU A 112 2.52 14.83 7.21
CA LEU A 112 2.30 15.92 8.16
C LEU A 112 1.72 15.42 9.48
N GLU A 113 0.76 14.51 9.43
CA GLU A 113 0.17 13.88 10.62
C GLU A 113 1.22 13.14 11.46
N MET A 114 2.07 12.33 10.82
CA MET A 114 3.15 11.59 11.50
C MET A 114 4.21 12.52 12.10
N LYS A 115 4.53 13.62 11.41
CA LYS A 115 5.44 14.65 11.94
C LYS A 115 4.83 15.30 13.19
N HIS A 116 3.55 15.65 13.15
CA HIS A 116 2.86 16.23 14.29
C HIS A 116 2.79 15.27 15.48
N GLN A 117 2.53 13.97 15.24
CA GLN A 117 2.55 12.95 16.27
C GLN A 117 3.92 12.84 16.95
N ARG A 118 5.01 12.90 16.17
CA ARG A 118 6.36 12.87 16.71
C ARG A 118 6.66 14.08 17.60
N GLU A 119 6.19 15.26 17.20
CA GLU A 119 6.42 16.51 17.94
C GLU A 119 5.56 16.63 19.20
N ASN A 120 4.31 16.13 19.17
CA ASN A 120 3.32 16.38 20.23
C ASN A 120 2.88 15.12 21.00
N GLY A 121 3.34 13.93 20.60
CA GLY A 121 3.01 12.64 21.20
C GLY A 121 1.67 12.04 20.75
N PHE A 122 0.80 12.82 20.09
CA PHE A 122 -0.49 12.38 19.56
C PHE A 122 -0.89 13.20 18.33
N TYR A 123 -1.82 12.66 17.54
CA TYR A 123 -2.57 13.40 16.52
C TYR A 123 -3.95 12.76 16.37
N PHE A 124 -4.93 13.53 15.90
CA PHE A 124 -6.22 13.01 15.46
C PHE A 124 -6.22 13.04 13.94
N GLY A 125 -6.41 11.89 13.30
CA GLY A 125 -6.31 11.79 11.84
C GLY A 125 -7.46 12.50 11.13
N GLY A 126 -7.33 12.71 9.82
CA GLY A 126 -8.40 13.25 8.96
C GLY A 126 -8.06 14.61 8.38
N GLY A 127 -6.78 14.91 8.20
CA GLY A 127 -6.34 16.09 7.46
C GLY A 127 -6.43 17.42 8.19
N ARG A 128 -7.02 17.44 9.39
CA ARG A 128 -6.97 18.58 10.29
C ARG A 128 -6.26 18.12 11.55
N ILE A 129 -5.06 18.66 11.74
CA ILE A 129 -4.25 18.54 12.97
C ILE A 129 -5.00 19.28 14.09
N SER A 130 -6.16 18.77 14.50
CA SER A 130 -7.08 19.40 15.46
C SER A 130 -7.99 18.37 16.14
N GLU A 131 -8.79 18.87 17.09
CA GLU A 131 -9.59 18.21 18.13
C GLU A 131 -10.27 16.86 17.80
N PRO A 132 -10.53 16.01 18.81
CA PRO A 132 -11.22 14.73 18.62
C PRO A 132 -12.56 14.90 17.91
N THR A 133 -12.75 14.21 16.79
CA THR A 133 -14.02 14.14 16.08
C THR A 133 -14.60 12.73 16.16
N VAL A 134 -15.92 12.63 16.30
CA VAL A 134 -16.64 11.38 16.08
C VAL A 134 -16.67 11.17 14.57
N ARG A 135 -16.01 10.13 14.07
CA ARG A 135 -16.06 9.77 12.66
C ARG A 135 -17.32 8.95 12.39
N ASP A 136 -18.09 9.33 11.37
CA ASP A 136 -19.18 8.50 10.87
C ASP A 136 -18.58 7.36 10.05
N VAL A 137 -18.81 6.12 10.48
CA VAL A 137 -18.28 4.92 9.83
C VAL A 137 -18.81 4.79 8.39
N ALA A 138 -20.04 5.25 8.11
CA ALA A 138 -20.59 5.25 6.75
C ALA A 138 -19.88 6.26 5.84
N GLU A 139 -19.50 7.42 6.38
CA GLU A 139 -18.67 8.41 5.69
C GLU A 139 -17.26 7.84 5.44
N GLN A 140 -16.64 7.24 6.46
CA GLN A 140 -15.33 6.59 6.31
C GLN A 140 -15.33 5.51 5.24
N LEU A 141 -16.36 4.66 5.20
CA LEU A 141 -16.51 3.64 4.17
C LEU A 141 -16.55 4.25 2.76
N THR A 142 -17.24 5.39 2.62
CA THR A 142 -17.35 6.12 1.35
C THR A 142 -15.99 6.70 0.92
N THR A 143 -15.28 7.36 1.85
CA THR A 143 -13.97 7.97 1.58
C THR A 143 -12.88 6.94 1.30
N TRP A 144 -12.89 5.78 1.96
CA TRP A 144 -11.98 4.67 1.66
C TRP A 144 -12.23 4.07 0.27
N ARG A 145 -13.50 3.88 -0.11
CA ARG A 145 -13.86 3.44 -1.46
C ARG A 145 -13.40 4.43 -2.52
N ALA A 146 -13.58 5.73 -2.26
CA ALA A 146 -13.09 6.78 -3.15
C ALA A 146 -11.57 6.75 -3.29
N GLY A 147 -10.83 6.62 -2.18
CA GLY A 147 -9.38 6.57 -2.18
C GLY A 147 -8.79 5.35 -2.90
N ILE A 148 -9.36 4.16 -2.69
CA ILE A 148 -8.97 2.97 -3.48
C ILE A 148 -9.24 3.20 -4.97
N ALA A 149 -10.41 3.73 -5.33
CA ALA A 149 -10.74 3.99 -6.72
C ALA A 149 -9.83 5.05 -7.36
N SER A 150 -9.48 6.09 -6.62
CA SER A 150 -8.56 7.17 -7.00
C SER A 150 -7.14 6.63 -7.27
N ALA A 151 -6.61 5.80 -6.38
CA ALA A 151 -5.32 5.15 -6.54
C ALA A 151 -5.24 4.30 -7.81
N VAL A 152 -6.29 3.50 -8.07
CA VAL A 152 -6.38 2.69 -9.29
C VAL A 152 -6.48 3.58 -10.53
N ARG A 153 -7.39 4.57 -10.56
CA ARG A 153 -7.55 5.50 -11.70
C ARG A 153 -6.27 6.24 -12.05
N THR A 154 -5.50 6.64 -11.03
CA THR A 154 -4.19 7.27 -11.23
C THR A 154 -3.26 6.36 -12.03
N LYS A 155 -3.19 5.08 -11.69
CA LYS A 155 -2.38 4.10 -12.44
C LYS A 155 -2.96 3.82 -13.83
N LEU A 156 -4.28 3.84 -14.00
CA LEU A 156 -4.92 3.69 -15.31
C LEU A 156 -4.60 4.82 -16.30
N SER A 157 -4.26 6.01 -15.81
CA SER A 157 -3.87 7.13 -16.65
C SER A 157 -2.49 6.97 -17.31
N ASN A 158 -1.67 6.02 -16.85
CA ASN A 158 -0.32 5.81 -17.36
C ASN A 158 -0.33 4.91 -18.62
N THR A 159 -0.05 5.52 -19.77
CA THR A 159 -0.04 4.82 -21.06
C THR A 159 1.11 3.82 -21.21
N ASN A 160 2.18 3.94 -20.41
CA ASN A 160 3.33 3.05 -20.48
C ASN A 160 3.02 1.62 -20.00
N TYR A 161 1.87 1.40 -19.37
CA TYR A 161 1.44 0.09 -18.88
C TYR A 161 0.75 -0.77 -19.93
N VAL A 162 0.36 -0.20 -21.07
CA VAL A 162 -0.36 -0.93 -22.13
C VAL A 162 0.53 -2.04 -22.67
N GLY A 163 0.01 -3.28 -22.66
CA GLY A 163 0.69 -4.46 -23.20
C GLY A 163 1.82 -5.03 -22.33
N GLN A 164 1.99 -4.55 -21.09
CA GLN A 164 3.04 -4.98 -20.17
C GLN A 164 2.65 -6.18 -19.29
N GLU A 165 1.43 -6.71 -19.42
CA GLU A 165 0.90 -7.83 -18.62
C GLU A 165 1.13 -7.63 -17.11
N LEU A 166 0.63 -6.51 -16.60
CA LEU A 166 0.84 -6.11 -15.21
C LEU A 166 -0.28 -6.63 -14.31
N ASP A 167 0.08 -6.85 -13.05
CA ASP A 167 -0.84 -6.85 -11.93
C ASP A 167 -0.70 -5.53 -11.15
N LEU A 168 -1.75 -5.11 -10.46
CA LEU A 168 -1.72 -3.95 -9.58
C LEU A 168 -1.84 -4.38 -8.11
N LEU A 169 -0.88 -3.96 -7.29
CA LEU A 169 -0.93 -4.02 -5.84
C LEU A 169 -1.33 -2.65 -5.28
N VAL A 170 -2.43 -2.61 -4.53
CA VAL A 170 -2.90 -1.44 -3.79
C VAL A 170 -2.69 -1.70 -2.29
N TYR A 171 -1.85 -0.91 -1.64
CA TYR A 171 -1.73 -0.91 -0.19
C TYR A 171 -2.72 0.10 0.41
N ALA A 172 -3.83 -0.40 0.93
CA ALA A 172 -4.90 0.39 1.56
C ALA A 172 -4.60 0.58 3.06
N ARG A 173 -3.47 1.23 3.36
CA ARG A 173 -2.89 1.26 4.70
C ARG A 173 -3.85 1.83 5.75
N MET A 174 -4.13 1.05 6.81
CA MET A 174 -5.06 1.37 7.92
C MET A 174 -6.55 1.18 7.60
N CYS A 175 -6.92 0.79 6.39
CA CYS A 175 -8.32 0.54 6.02
C CYS A 175 -9.03 -0.42 6.99
N SER A 176 -8.40 -1.57 7.30
CA SER A 176 -8.95 -2.56 8.24
C SER A 176 -9.02 -2.06 9.67
N PHE A 177 -8.20 -1.06 10.05
CA PHE A 177 -8.29 -0.44 11.36
C PHE A 177 -9.42 0.58 11.42
N ASP A 178 -9.54 1.42 10.39
CA ASP A 178 -10.56 2.47 10.31
C ASP A 178 -11.96 1.90 10.11
N LEU A 179 -12.07 0.75 9.44
CA LEU A 179 -13.32 0.08 9.10
C LEU A 179 -13.39 -1.31 9.75
N VAL A 180 -13.04 -1.41 11.04
CA VAL A 180 -12.95 -2.69 11.79
C VAL A 180 -14.21 -3.56 11.72
N ASP A 181 -15.38 -2.96 11.47
CA ASP A 181 -16.67 -3.66 11.35
C ASP A 181 -16.95 -4.17 9.92
N PHE A 182 -16.05 -3.94 8.95
CA PHE A 182 -16.18 -4.32 7.55
C PHE A 182 -15.01 -5.19 7.11
N SER A 183 -15.27 -6.18 6.28
CA SER A 183 -14.19 -6.91 5.60
C SER A 183 -13.57 -6.04 4.50
N LEU A 184 -12.27 -6.22 4.22
CA LEU A 184 -11.61 -5.53 3.11
C LEU A 184 -12.31 -5.79 1.77
N THR A 185 -12.94 -6.96 1.59
CA THR A 185 -13.74 -7.27 0.38
C THR A 185 -14.95 -6.34 0.21
N GLU A 186 -15.67 -6.05 1.29
CA GLU A 186 -16.85 -5.16 1.27
C GLU A 186 -16.48 -3.70 0.96
N VAL A 187 -15.23 -3.32 1.21
CA VAL A 187 -14.69 -2.02 0.84
C VAL A 187 -14.24 -2.04 -0.62
N VAL A 188 -13.46 -3.04 -1.02
CA VAL A 188 -12.78 -3.11 -2.33
C VAL A 188 -13.73 -3.34 -3.49
N ALA A 189 -14.67 -4.28 -3.38
CA ALA A 189 -15.53 -4.65 -4.51
C ALA A 189 -16.32 -3.44 -5.05
N PRO A 190 -17.02 -2.64 -4.23
CA PRO A 190 -17.72 -1.45 -4.72
C PRO A 190 -16.78 -0.38 -5.30
N ALA A 191 -15.56 -0.24 -4.77
CA ALA A 191 -14.58 0.70 -5.29
C ALA A 191 -14.13 0.34 -6.72
N LEU A 192 -13.89 -0.95 -6.98
CA LEU A 192 -13.50 -1.44 -8.30
C LEU A 192 -14.69 -1.51 -9.28
N ASP A 193 -15.90 -1.81 -8.79
CA ASP A 193 -17.12 -1.78 -9.60
C ASP A 193 -17.41 -0.37 -10.13
N ALA A 194 -17.16 0.67 -9.33
CA ALA A 194 -17.30 2.07 -9.75
C ALA A 194 -16.29 2.51 -10.84
N ILE A 195 -15.23 1.73 -11.06
CA ILE A 195 -14.31 1.92 -12.20
C ILE A 195 -14.80 1.08 -13.39
N GLY A 196 -15.25 -0.15 -13.11
CA GLY A 196 -15.68 -1.10 -14.12
C GLY A 196 -14.56 -2.05 -14.53
N LYS A 197 -14.88 -3.35 -14.55
CA LYS A 197 -13.95 -4.45 -14.86
C LYS A 197 -13.26 -4.30 -16.22
N ALA A 198 -13.98 -3.79 -17.23
CA ALA A 198 -13.42 -3.54 -18.55
C ALA A 198 -12.34 -2.43 -18.52
N ASP A 199 -12.53 -1.39 -17.70
CA ASP A 199 -11.70 -0.19 -17.69
C ASP A 199 -10.39 -0.38 -16.94
N TRP A 200 -10.37 -1.19 -15.88
CA TRP A 200 -9.11 -1.57 -15.24
C TRP A 200 -8.48 -2.82 -15.87
N GLY A 201 -9.30 -3.77 -16.33
CA GLY A 201 -8.87 -5.02 -16.96
C GLY A 201 -8.12 -4.85 -18.29
N ARG A 202 -8.23 -3.69 -18.92
CA ARG A 202 -7.41 -3.35 -20.11
C ARG A 202 -5.91 -3.23 -19.82
N LEU A 203 -5.52 -2.96 -18.57
CA LEU A 203 -4.12 -2.78 -18.17
C LEU A 203 -3.66 -3.85 -17.18
N PHE A 204 -4.54 -4.26 -16.26
CA PHE A 204 -4.17 -5.17 -15.18
C PHE A 204 -4.87 -6.52 -15.31
N ALA A 205 -4.12 -7.61 -15.16
CA ALA A 205 -4.68 -8.96 -15.13
C ALA A 205 -5.32 -9.26 -13.76
N ASN A 206 -4.69 -8.79 -12.68
CA ASN A 206 -5.23 -8.85 -11.32
C ASN A 206 -5.06 -7.50 -10.61
N ILE A 207 -5.99 -7.21 -9.70
CA ILE A 207 -5.83 -6.20 -8.67
C ILE A 207 -5.76 -6.92 -7.32
N TYR A 208 -4.68 -6.70 -6.60
CA TYR A 208 -4.47 -7.12 -5.23
C TYR A 208 -4.65 -5.90 -4.32
N VAL A 209 -5.48 -6.02 -3.29
CA VAL A 209 -5.58 -5.01 -2.24
C VAL A 209 -5.17 -5.65 -0.92
N VAL A 210 -4.24 -5.02 -0.24
CA VAL A 210 -3.70 -5.50 1.04
C VAL A 210 -3.82 -4.44 2.12
N ASP A 211 -4.11 -4.87 3.33
CA ASP A 211 -3.94 -4.07 4.55
C ASP A 211 -3.85 -4.99 5.78
N ASN A 212 -2.98 -4.67 6.72
CA ASN A 212 -2.90 -5.31 8.05
C ASN A 212 -3.17 -6.85 8.13
N GLY A 213 -2.65 -7.63 7.18
CA GLY A 213 -2.85 -9.09 7.11
C GLY A 213 -4.10 -9.55 6.35
N GLU A 214 -4.99 -8.64 5.97
CA GLU A 214 -6.04 -8.86 4.98
C GLU A 214 -5.52 -8.77 3.55
N PHE A 215 -6.13 -9.58 2.70
CA PHE A 215 -5.76 -9.73 1.30
C PHE A 215 -7.00 -9.98 0.46
N VAL A 216 -7.19 -9.16 -0.58
CA VAL A 216 -8.23 -9.33 -1.58
C VAL A 216 -7.59 -9.42 -2.95
N ARG A 217 -7.99 -10.42 -3.73
CA ARG A 217 -7.62 -10.56 -5.15
C ARG A 217 -8.87 -10.44 -6.01
N VAL A 218 -8.83 -9.52 -6.97
CA VAL A 218 -9.84 -9.41 -8.03
C VAL A 218 -9.16 -9.71 -9.38
N ALA A 219 -9.60 -10.78 -10.03
CA ALA A 219 -9.08 -11.18 -11.34
C ALA A 219 -9.92 -10.59 -12.48
N ARG A 220 -9.25 -10.27 -13.59
CA ARG A 220 -9.93 -9.84 -14.82
C ARG A 220 -10.76 -10.96 -15.46
N ASP A 221 -10.44 -12.21 -15.19
CA ASP A 221 -11.15 -13.35 -15.77
C ASP A 221 -12.08 -13.95 -14.71
#